data_AF-A0A6J1WBP8-F1
#
_entry.id   AF-A0A6J1WBP8-F1
#
_cell.length_a   1.000
_cell.length_b   1.000
_cell.length_c   1.000
_cell.angle_alpha   90.00
_cell.angle_beta   90.00
_cell.angle_gamma   90.00
#
_symmetry.space_group_name_H-M   'P 1'
#
loop_
_entity.id
_entity.type
_entity.pdbx_description
1 polymer ?
#
loop_
_entity_poly.entity_id
_entity_poly.type
_entity_poly.pdbx_seq_one_letter_code
_entity_poly.pdbx_strand_id
1 'polypeptide(L)'
;MAPVLEKARASQKLLDPTDLSEGFMTFGSHFQPYLRYCMEEEACMEYMRNLLRQNELFRLYVTWVEKHKQCNRLKLSDMLVKPHQRLTKYPLLLKSVLKKTEDPEAREAIVGMINAVEQFINHVNSRMRHHQEQQRLATTVNRIDAYEVVEGSTDEVDKVRRGIGGGAQKRPASTLLQIVLDLRRVA
;
A
#
# COMPACT_ATOMS: atom_id res chain seq x y z
N MET A 1 1.94 -0.50 -28.86
CA MET A 1 2.94 0.42 -29.47
C MET A 1 3.23 0.12 -30.94
N ALA A 2 3.20 -1.14 -31.40
CA ALA A 2 3.38 -1.48 -32.82
C ALA A 2 2.50 -0.65 -33.80
N PRO A 3 1.17 -0.51 -33.60
CA PRO A 3 0.33 0.17 -34.59
C PRO A 3 0.61 1.68 -34.70
N VAL A 4 0.93 2.35 -33.59
CA VAL A 4 1.25 3.80 -33.59
C VAL A 4 2.60 4.07 -34.27
N LEU A 5 3.59 3.20 -34.03
CA LEU A 5 4.90 3.30 -34.67
C LEU A 5 4.84 2.97 -36.17
N GLU A 6 4.00 2.01 -36.55
CA GLU A 6 3.74 1.67 -37.95
C GLU A 6 3.04 2.81 -38.68
N LYS A 7 2.02 3.44 -38.05
CA LYS A 7 1.33 4.62 -38.59
C LYS A 7 2.27 5.81 -38.76
N ALA A 8 3.15 6.09 -37.79
CA ALA A 8 4.14 7.16 -37.90
C ALA A 8 5.18 6.86 -39.01
N ARG A 9 5.63 5.62 -39.13
CA ARG A 9 6.57 5.19 -40.19
C ARG A 9 5.95 5.27 -41.58
N ALA A 10 4.69 4.86 -41.72
CA ALA A 10 3.96 4.90 -42.98
C ALA A 10 3.60 6.32 -43.42
N SER A 11 3.24 7.20 -42.47
CA SER A 11 2.86 8.58 -42.75
C SER A 11 4.03 9.55 -42.89
N GLN A 12 5.25 9.14 -42.53
CA GLN A 12 6.46 9.99 -42.46
C GLN A 12 6.28 11.25 -41.59
N LYS A 13 5.27 11.26 -40.71
CA LYS A 13 4.97 12.36 -39.80
C LYS A 13 5.48 12.06 -38.39
N LEU A 14 5.67 13.12 -37.62
CA LEU A 14 5.98 13.02 -36.20
C LEU A 14 4.87 12.26 -35.47
N LEU A 15 5.26 11.55 -34.39
CA LEU A 15 4.34 10.83 -33.51
C LEU A 15 3.26 11.78 -32.98
N ASP A 16 2.00 11.45 -33.26
CA ASP A 16 0.85 12.16 -32.72
C ASP A 16 0.55 11.66 -31.29
N PRO A 17 0.56 12.52 -30.26
CA PRO A 17 0.21 12.12 -28.90
C PRO A 17 -1.20 11.57 -28.76
N THR A 18 -2.14 11.97 -29.62
CA THR A 18 -3.54 11.52 -29.56
C THR A 18 -3.70 10.03 -29.86
N ASP A 19 -2.80 9.47 -30.68
CA ASP A 19 -2.77 8.03 -30.98
C ASP A 19 -2.45 7.17 -29.74
N LEU A 20 -1.90 7.77 -28.67
CA LEU A 20 -1.63 7.08 -27.41
C LEU A 20 -2.83 7.12 -26.44
N SER A 21 -3.85 7.94 -26.72
CA SER A 21 -4.97 8.22 -25.82
C SER A 21 -5.69 6.94 -25.36
N GLU A 22 -6.06 6.06 -26.29
CA GLU A 22 -6.74 4.80 -25.98
C GLU A 22 -5.97 3.94 -24.96
N GLY A 23 -4.65 3.84 -25.11
CA GLY A 23 -3.80 3.08 -24.20
C GLY A 23 -3.73 3.68 -22.79
N PHE A 24 -3.73 5.01 -22.69
CA PHE A 24 -3.73 5.71 -21.40
C PHE A 24 -5.12 5.76 -20.74
N MET A 25 -6.20 5.73 -21.51
CA MET A 25 -7.56 5.60 -20.95
C MET A 25 -7.79 4.22 -20.32
N THR A 26 -7.13 3.19 -20.85
CA THR A 26 -7.12 1.83 -20.29
C THR A 26 -5.94 1.58 -19.35
N PHE A 27 -5.29 2.64 -18.82
CA PHE A 27 -4.10 2.50 -17.98
C PHE A 27 -4.38 1.67 -16.72
N GLY A 28 -5.53 1.88 -16.07
CA GLY A 28 -5.86 1.19 -14.82
C GLY A 28 -5.99 -0.33 -14.96
N SER A 29 -6.51 -0.84 -16.09
CA SER A 29 -6.64 -2.28 -16.32
C SER A 29 -5.28 -2.93 -16.60
N HIS A 30 -4.45 -2.28 -17.41
CA HIS A 30 -3.12 -2.79 -17.75
C HIS A 30 -2.13 -2.74 -16.58
N PHE A 31 -2.24 -1.70 -15.73
CA PHE A 31 -1.35 -1.51 -14.60
C PHE A 31 -1.89 -2.08 -13.28
N GLN A 32 -3.02 -2.81 -13.30
CA GLN A 32 -3.60 -3.44 -12.11
C GLN A 32 -2.58 -4.20 -11.22
N PRO A 33 -1.60 -4.96 -11.77
CA PRO A 33 -0.60 -5.66 -10.95
C PRO A 33 0.26 -4.73 -10.07
N TYR A 34 0.40 -3.45 -10.44
CA TYR A 34 1.15 -2.48 -9.63
C TYR A 34 0.46 -2.17 -8.30
N LEU A 35 -0.85 -2.39 -8.17
CA LEU A 35 -1.55 -2.24 -6.89
C LEU A 35 -0.94 -3.17 -5.85
N ARG A 36 -0.81 -4.46 -6.19
CA ARG A 36 -0.23 -5.46 -5.29
C ARG A 36 1.24 -5.16 -5.02
N TYR A 37 1.99 -4.84 -6.07
CA TYR A 37 3.41 -4.52 -5.96
C TYR A 37 3.65 -3.39 -4.97
N CYS A 38 2.96 -2.26 -5.12
CA CYS A 38 3.16 -1.09 -4.25
C CYS A 38 2.69 -1.35 -2.80
N MET A 39 1.70 -2.20 -2.58
CA MET A 39 1.27 -2.59 -1.22
C MET A 39 2.30 -3.49 -0.52
N GLU A 40 2.93 -4.40 -1.25
CA GLU A 40 3.88 -5.37 -0.69
C GLU A 40 5.35 -4.89 -0.73
N GLU A 41 5.63 -3.78 -1.41
CA GLU A 41 6.98 -3.25 -1.67
C GLU A 41 7.81 -3.11 -0.37
N GLU A 42 7.22 -2.49 0.66
CA GLU A 42 7.90 -2.24 1.93
C GLU A 42 8.24 -3.54 2.68
N ALA A 43 7.28 -4.48 2.75
CA ALA A 43 7.47 -5.78 3.36
C ALA A 43 8.51 -6.62 2.60
N CYS A 44 8.50 -6.57 1.26
CA CYS A 44 9.49 -7.23 0.42
C CYS A 44 10.90 -6.66 0.65
N MET A 45 11.01 -5.33 0.76
CA MET A 45 12.27 -4.65 1.06
C MET A 45 12.80 -5.00 2.45
N GLU A 46 11.94 -5.07 3.46
CA GLU A 46 12.32 -5.51 4.80
C GLU A 46 12.78 -6.97 4.81
N TYR A 47 12.01 -7.86 4.18
CA TYR A 47 12.38 -9.27 4.03
C TYR A 47 13.75 -9.42 3.38
N MET A 48 14.01 -8.72 2.27
CA MET A 48 15.29 -8.74 1.58
C MET A 48 16.44 -8.23 2.47
N ARG A 49 16.24 -7.13 3.22
CA ARG A 49 17.23 -6.64 4.18
C ARG A 49 17.53 -7.66 5.28
N ASN A 50 16.52 -8.33 5.79
CA ASN A 50 16.68 -9.39 6.80
C ASN A 50 17.45 -10.58 6.23
N LEU A 51 17.15 -10.99 5.00
CA LEU A 51 17.85 -12.07 4.30
C LEU A 51 19.34 -11.74 4.07
N LEU A 52 19.67 -10.50 3.69
CA LEU A 52 21.05 -10.03 3.54
C LEU A 52 21.84 -10.04 4.87
N ARG A 53 21.15 -9.87 6.00
CA ARG A 53 21.76 -9.91 7.34
C ARG A 53 21.97 -11.34 7.83
N GLN A 54 20.97 -12.20 7.66
CA GLN A 54 20.92 -13.53 8.26
C GLN A 54 21.55 -14.62 7.39
N ASN A 55 21.59 -14.43 6.06
CA ASN A 55 22.06 -15.44 5.11
C ASN A 55 23.27 -14.94 4.32
N GLU A 56 24.45 -15.48 4.66
CA GLU A 56 25.71 -15.14 4.02
C GLU A 56 25.78 -15.54 2.54
N LEU A 57 25.27 -16.72 2.17
CA LEU A 57 25.24 -17.18 0.79
C LEU A 57 24.41 -16.25 -0.09
N PHE A 58 23.25 -15.81 0.41
CA PHE A 58 22.40 -14.85 -0.28
C PHE A 58 23.11 -13.51 -0.45
N ARG A 59 23.76 -12.99 0.60
CA ARG A 59 24.54 -11.74 0.53
C ARG A 59 25.67 -11.81 -0.48
N LEU A 60 26.41 -12.93 -0.52
CA LEU A 60 27.49 -13.13 -1.48
C LEU A 60 26.95 -13.16 -2.91
N TYR A 61 25.86 -13.90 -3.14
CA TYR A 61 25.19 -13.96 -4.44
C TYR A 61 24.72 -12.57 -4.91
N VAL A 62 24.01 -11.82 -4.07
CA VAL A 62 23.56 -10.46 -4.41
C VAL A 62 24.74 -9.56 -4.74
N THR A 63 25.81 -9.59 -3.95
CA THR A 63 27.03 -8.81 -4.20
C THR A 63 27.70 -9.19 -5.52
N TRP A 64 27.68 -10.47 -5.88
CA TRP A 64 28.21 -10.94 -7.16
C TRP A 64 27.33 -10.48 -8.33
N VAL A 65 26.01 -10.57 -8.22
CA VAL A 65 25.07 -10.09 -9.23
C VAL A 65 25.18 -8.57 -9.42
N GLU A 66 25.25 -7.79 -8.35
CA GLU A 66 25.35 -6.32 -8.42
C GLU A 66 26.61 -5.82 -9.15
N LYS A 67 27.65 -6.65 -9.25
CA LYS A 67 28.88 -6.35 -10.02
C LYS A 67 28.70 -6.53 -11.53
N HIS A 68 27.64 -7.19 -11.99
CA HIS A 68 27.39 -7.32 -13.43
C HIS A 68 27.15 -5.96 -14.07
N LYS A 69 27.74 -5.76 -15.26
CA LYS A 69 27.58 -4.50 -16.02
C LYS A 69 26.11 -4.16 -16.31
N GLN A 70 25.25 -5.17 -16.47
CA GLN A 70 23.82 -5.00 -16.71
C GLN A 70 23.09 -4.36 -15.52
N CYS A 71 23.58 -4.54 -14.30
CA CYS A 71 23.00 -3.92 -13.11
C CYS A 71 23.27 -2.41 -13.05
N ASN A 72 24.19 -1.89 -13.89
CA ASN A 72 24.50 -0.46 -13.99
C ASN A 72 24.78 0.21 -12.63
N ARG A 73 25.50 -0.50 -11.74
CA ARG A 73 25.83 -0.07 -10.37
C ARG A 73 24.62 0.15 -9.44
N LEU A 74 23.43 -0.32 -9.83
CA LEU A 74 22.24 -0.28 -8.98
C LEU A 74 22.27 -1.44 -8.00
N LYS A 75 21.90 -1.16 -6.75
CA LYS A 75 21.67 -2.21 -5.76
C LYS A 75 20.33 -2.88 -6.01
N LEU A 76 20.17 -4.10 -5.53
CA LEU A 76 18.89 -4.82 -5.59
C LEU A 76 17.75 -3.98 -4.98
N SER A 77 18.01 -3.28 -3.87
CA SER A 77 17.06 -2.34 -3.25
C SER A 77 16.60 -1.25 -4.21
N ASP A 78 17.52 -0.69 -5.01
CA ASP A 78 17.20 0.41 -5.93
C ASP A 78 16.41 -0.10 -7.13
N MET A 79 16.59 -1.36 -7.50
CA MET A 79 15.84 -2.02 -8.56
C MET A 79 14.39 -2.28 -8.14
N LEU A 80 14.16 -2.71 -6.89
CA LEU A 80 12.82 -2.97 -6.37
C LEU A 80 11.95 -1.71 -6.28
N VAL A 81 12.53 -0.52 -6.11
CA VAL A 81 11.76 0.73 -6.06
C VAL A 81 11.41 1.26 -7.47
N LYS A 82 12.02 0.71 -8.53
CA LYS A 82 11.81 1.21 -9.91
C LYS A 82 10.38 1.12 -10.42
N PRO A 83 9.60 0.04 -10.19
CA PRO A 83 8.22 -0.01 -10.67
C PRO A 83 7.37 1.12 -10.09
N HIS A 84 7.48 1.38 -8.79
CA HIS A 84 6.82 2.51 -8.14
C HIS A 84 7.28 3.84 -8.74
N GLN A 85 8.60 4.07 -8.86
CA GLN A 85 9.14 5.29 -9.48
C GLN A 85 8.64 5.47 -10.91
N ARG A 86 8.60 4.41 -11.70
CA ARG A 86 8.17 4.44 -13.11
C ARG A 86 6.70 4.85 -13.20
N LEU A 87 5.86 4.34 -12.31
CA LEU A 87 4.45 4.68 -12.24
C LEU A 87 4.24 6.20 -12.09
N THR A 88 5.00 6.83 -11.20
CA THR A 88 4.91 8.28 -10.96
C THR A 88 5.57 9.15 -12.03
N LYS A 89 6.36 8.57 -12.96
CA LYS A 89 6.92 9.31 -14.10
C LYS A 89 5.93 9.56 -15.23
N TYR A 90 4.91 8.73 -15.43
CA TYR A 90 3.99 8.87 -16.56
C TYR A 90 3.28 10.24 -16.59
N PRO A 91 2.72 10.77 -15.48
CA PRO A 91 2.13 12.11 -15.49
C PRO A 91 3.14 13.21 -15.83
N LEU A 92 4.40 13.09 -15.37
CA LEU A 92 5.44 14.09 -15.64
C LEU A 92 5.86 14.12 -17.12
N LEU A 93 5.94 12.94 -17.74
CA LEU A 93 6.23 12.80 -19.17
C LEU A 93 5.09 13.40 -19.99
N LEU A 94 3.83 13.05 -19.69
CA LEU A 94 2.66 13.59 -20.38
C LEU A 94 2.53 15.11 -20.20
N LYS A 95 2.80 15.65 -19.00
CA LYS A 95 2.85 17.11 -18.77
C LYS A 95 3.93 17.79 -19.60
N SER A 96 5.06 17.11 -19.84
CA SER A 96 6.14 17.64 -20.70
C SER A 96 5.73 17.65 -22.18
N VAL A 97 4.96 16.66 -22.63
CA VAL A 97 4.37 16.62 -23.98
C VAL A 97 3.31 17.73 -24.13
N LEU A 98 2.43 17.89 -23.13
CA LEU A 98 1.40 18.93 -23.11
C LEU A 98 1.99 20.35 -23.27
N LYS A 99 3.13 20.62 -22.63
CA LYS A 99 3.84 21.91 -22.76
C LYS A 99 4.31 22.22 -24.18
N LYS A 100 4.55 21.20 -25.00
CA LYS A 100 5.04 21.33 -26.38
C LYS A 100 3.93 21.15 -27.43
N THR A 101 2.68 20.97 -26.99
CA THR A 101 1.53 20.74 -27.88
C THR A 101 0.72 22.02 -27.98
N GLU A 102 0.56 22.55 -29.19
CA GLU A 102 -0.19 23.78 -29.47
C GLU A 102 -1.65 23.52 -29.82
N ASP A 103 -1.92 22.39 -30.49
CA ASP A 103 -3.25 22.01 -30.95
C ASP A 103 -4.24 21.79 -29.78
N PRO A 104 -5.39 22.50 -29.73
CA PRO A 104 -6.35 22.41 -28.63
C PRO A 104 -6.92 21.01 -28.40
N GLU A 105 -7.26 20.27 -29.47
CA GLU A 105 -7.85 18.94 -29.36
C GLU A 105 -6.84 17.93 -28.80
N ALA A 106 -5.59 17.97 -29.30
CA ALA A 106 -4.51 17.15 -28.78
C ALA A 106 -4.18 17.48 -27.32
N ARG A 107 -4.25 18.76 -26.93
CA ARG A 107 -4.06 19.18 -25.53
C ARG A 107 -5.14 18.59 -24.63
N GLU A 108 -6.40 18.63 -25.04
CA GLU A 108 -7.51 18.03 -24.28
C GLU A 108 -7.33 16.52 -24.12
N ALA A 109 -6.95 15.82 -25.20
CA ALA A 109 -6.64 14.39 -25.13
C ALA A 109 -5.50 14.10 -24.14
N ILE A 110 -4.42 14.90 -24.16
CA ILE A 110 -3.29 14.73 -23.23
C ILE A 110 -3.70 15.00 -21.78
N VAL A 111 -4.53 16.01 -21.53
CA VAL A 111 -5.08 16.28 -20.19
C VAL A 111 -5.91 15.08 -19.71
N GLY A 112 -6.76 14.51 -20.57
CA GLY A 112 -7.49 13.28 -20.27
C GLY A 112 -6.57 12.11 -19.89
N MET A 113 -5.50 11.89 -20.66
CA MET A 113 -4.49 10.86 -20.35
C MET A 113 -3.80 11.09 -19.00
N ILE A 114 -3.42 12.34 -18.69
CA ILE A 114 -2.81 12.70 -17.39
C ILE A 114 -3.77 12.35 -16.26
N ASN A 115 -5.04 12.75 -16.38
CA ASN A 115 -6.06 12.51 -15.37
C ASN A 115 -6.28 11.00 -15.14
N ALA A 116 -6.35 10.20 -16.20
CA ALA A 116 -6.52 8.74 -16.09
C ALA A 116 -5.35 8.08 -15.31
N VAL A 117 -4.11 8.48 -15.60
CA VAL A 117 -2.93 7.98 -14.89
C VAL A 117 -2.91 8.46 -13.43
N GLU A 118 -3.19 9.74 -13.18
CA GLU A 118 -3.22 10.30 -11.82
C GLU A 118 -4.34 9.68 -10.97
N GLN A 119 -5.51 9.40 -11.54
CA GLN A 119 -6.58 8.67 -10.87
C GLN A 119 -6.12 7.27 -10.44
N PHE A 120 -5.42 6.53 -11.31
CA PHE A 120 -4.87 5.24 -10.94
C PHE A 120 -3.83 5.34 -9.83
N ILE A 121 -2.90 6.30 -9.90
CA ILE A 121 -1.90 6.53 -8.85
C ILE A 121 -2.57 6.87 -7.51
N ASN A 122 -3.60 7.73 -7.53
CA ASN A 122 -4.37 8.08 -6.33
C ASN A 122 -5.13 6.88 -5.76
N HIS A 123 -5.62 5.99 -6.62
CA HIS A 123 -6.23 4.73 -6.21
C HIS A 123 -5.21 3.83 -5.50
N VAL A 124 -4.02 3.65 -6.08
CA VAL A 124 -2.90 2.90 -5.47
C VAL A 124 -2.54 3.49 -4.11
N ASN A 125 -2.30 4.80 -4.04
CA ASN A 125 -1.94 5.49 -2.79
C ASN A 125 -3.01 5.34 -1.71
N SER A 126 -4.30 5.42 -2.08
CA SER A 126 -5.39 5.25 -1.12
C SER A 126 -5.49 3.82 -0.60
N ARG A 127 -5.28 2.82 -1.47
CA ARG A 127 -5.19 1.41 -1.08
C ARG A 127 -4.01 1.16 -0.14
N MET A 128 -2.83 1.71 -0.45
CA MET A 128 -1.65 1.60 0.41
C MET A 128 -1.89 2.20 1.79
N ARG A 129 -2.42 3.42 1.87
CA ARG A 129 -2.76 4.06 3.16
C ARG A 129 -3.74 3.21 3.96
N HIS A 130 -4.79 2.71 3.32
CA HIS A 130 -5.77 1.88 4.01
C HIS A 130 -5.13 0.58 4.53
N HIS A 131 -4.27 -0.06 3.75
CA HIS A 131 -3.53 -1.25 4.17
C HIS A 131 -2.63 -0.99 5.39
N GLN A 132 -1.87 0.11 5.37
CA GLN A 132 -1.01 0.50 6.49
C GLN A 132 -1.83 0.79 7.76
N GLU A 133 -2.95 1.50 7.65
CA GLU A 133 -3.81 1.78 8.79
C GLU A 133 -4.44 0.49 9.36
N GLN A 134 -4.86 -0.45 8.50
CA GLN A 134 -5.33 -1.77 8.94
C GLN A 134 -4.27 -2.55 9.72
N GLN A 135 -3.00 -2.54 9.26
CA GLN A 135 -1.89 -3.18 9.96
C GLN A 135 -1.63 -2.54 11.34
N ARG A 136 -1.71 -1.21 11.43
CA ARG A 136 -1.55 -0.47 12.70
C ARG A 136 -2.68 -0.77 13.68
N LEU A 137 -3.92 -0.84 13.19
CA LEU A 137 -5.08 -1.23 14.00
C LEU A 137 -4.92 -2.67 14.53
N ALA A 138 -4.58 -3.63 13.66
CA ALA A 138 -4.37 -5.02 14.06
C ALA A 138 -3.28 -5.15 15.14
N THR A 139 -2.17 -4.42 14.99
CA THR A 139 -1.11 -4.37 15.99
C THR A 139 -1.60 -3.79 17.32
N THR A 140 -2.47 -2.79 17.28
CA THR A 140 -3.03 -2.16 18.48
C THR A 140 -4.00 -3.10 19.20
N VAL A 141 -4.89 -3.78 18.45
CA VAL A 141 -5.83 -4.77 18.99
C VAL A 141 -5.08 -5.91 19.70
N ASN A 142 -4.05 -6.46 19.07
CA ASN A 142 -3.23 -7.53 19.68
C ASN A 142 -2.57 -7.11 21.00
N ARG A 143 -2.28 -5.82 21.20
CA ARG A 143 -1.73 -5.30 22.46
C ARG A 143 -2.79 -5.13 23.54
N ILE A 144 -4.05 -4.95 23.17
CA ILE A 144 -5.18 -4.83 24.09
C ILE A 144 -5.64 -6.21 24.56
N ASP A 145 -5.73 -7.19 23.65
CA ASP A 145 -6.10 -8.58 24.01
C ASP A 145 -5.05 -9.27 24.92
N ALA A 146 -3.80 -8.78 24.92
CA ALA A 146 -2.77 -9.22 25.87
C ALA A 146 -2.98 -8.70 27.30
N TYR A 147 -3.96 -7.81 27.51
CA TYR A 147 -4.36 -7.33 28.83
C TYR A 147 -5.44 -8.25 29.39
N GLU A 148 -5.05 -9.44 29.84
CA GLU A 148 -5.89 -10.19 30.78
C GLU A 148 -6.10 -9.30 32.01
N VAL A 149 -7.35 -9.12 32.42
CA VAL A 149 -7.67 -8.53 33.72
C VAL A 149 -6.92 -9.40 34.73
N VAL A 150 -5.83 -8.87 35.30
CA VAL A 150 -5.25 -9.43 36.50
C VAL A 150 -6.40 -9.45 37.49
N GLU A 151 -6.92 -10.64 37.79
CA GLU A 151 -7.80 -10.85 38.94
C GLU A 151 -6.96 -10.45 40.14
N GLY A 152 -6.97 -9.15 40.47
CA GLY A 152 -6.26 -8.62 41.62
C GLY A 152 -6.84 -9.35 42.81
N SER A 153 -5.99 -10.16 43.47
CA SER A 153 -6.32 -10.99 44.62
C SER A 153 -7.46 -10.39 45.43
N THR A 154 -8.66 -10.91 45.21
CA THR A 154 -9.91 -10.51 45.87
C THR A 154 -9.85 -10.71 47.38
N ASP A 155 -8.82 -11.40 47.88
CA ASP A 155 -8.58 -11.69 49.30
C ASP A 155 -8.33 -10.46 50.18
N GLU A 156 -7.73 -9.39 49.65
CA GLU A 156 -7.56 -8.13 50.41
C GLU A 156 -8.88 -7.34 50.46
N VAL A 157 -9.64 -7.36 49.37
CA VAL A 157 -10.87 -6.58 49.20
C VAL A 157 -12.05 -7.20 49.98
N ASP A 158 -12.11 -8.52 50.09
CA ASP A 158 -13.12 -9.23 50.90
C ASP A 158 -12.80 -9.26 52.40
N LYS A 159 -11.54 -9.02 52.81
CA LYS A 159 -11.21 -8.79 54.24
C LYS A 159 -11.71 -7.43 54.71
N VAL A 160 -11.57 -6.39 53.89
CA VAL A 160 -12.12 -5.05 54.17
C VAL A 160 -13.66 -5.09 54.23
N ARG A 161 -14.30 -5.87 53.36
CA ARG A 161 -15.77 -6.02 53.34
C ARG A 161 -16.34 -6.84 54.49
N ARG A 162 -15.54 -7.72 55.12
CA ARG A 162 -15.95 -8.49 56.31
C ARG A 162 -15.76 -7.73 57.63
N GLY A 163 -15.02 -6.62 57.63
CA GLY A 163 -14.84 -5.76 58.80
C GLY A 163 -15.89 -4.67 58.98
N ILE A 164 -16.70 -4.37 57.96
CA ILE A 164 -17.70 -3.30 57.99
C ILE A 164 -19.06 -3.92 57.68
N GLY A 165 -19.76 -4.31 58.74
CA GLY A 165 -21.12 -4.82 58.65
C GLY A 165 -22.10 -3.77 58.11
N GLY A 166 -23.15 -4.25 57.45
CA GLY A 166 -24.31 -3.45 57.06
C GLY A 166 -24.71 -3.69 55.61
N GLY A 167 -25.89 -4.28 55.41
CA GLY A 167 -26.32 -4.86 54.15
C GLY A 167 -26.42 -3.89 52.98
N ALA A 168 -26.03 -4.36 51.80
CA ALA A 168 -26.47 -3.81 50.53
C ALA A 168 -26.59 -4.95 49.51
N GLN A 169 -27.80 -5.07 48.98
CA GLN A 169 -28.28 -5.98 47.93
C GLN A 169 -27.20 -6.31 46.88
N LYS A 170 -26.84 -7.60 46.74
CA LYS A 170 -26.09 -8.09 45.58
C LYS A 170 -26.96 -7.88 44.33
N ARG A 171 -26.60 -6.96 43.44
CA ARG A 171 -27.04 -7.06 42.03
C ARG A 171 -26.14 -8.10 41.34
N PRO A 172 -26.70 -9.15 40.73
CA PRO A 172 -25.89 -10.23 40.20
C PRO A 172 -25.10 -9.74 38.96
N ALA A 173 -23.84 -10.17 38.87
CA ALA A 173 -22.90 -9.92 37.76
C ALA A 173 -23.40 -10.38 36.37
N SER A 174 -24.59 -10.99 36.31
CA SER A 174 -25.31 -11.39 35.11
C SER A 174 -25.60 -10.21 34.17
N THR A 175 -25.86 -9.00 34.68
CA THR A 175 -26.23 -7.86 33.82
C THR A 175 -25.05 -7.33 32.98
N LEU A 176 -23.83 -7.36 33.52
CA LEU A 176 -22.64 -6.90 32.77
C LEU A 176 -22.21 -7.94 31.73
N LEU A 177 -22.31 -9.24 32.05
CA LEU A 177 -22.07 -10.29 31.06
C LEU A 177 -23.10 -10.24 29.92
N GLN A 178 -24.36 -9.92 30.23
CA GLN A 178 -25.43 -9.80 29.25
C GLN A 178 -25.20 -8.61 28.29
N ILE A 179 -24.75 -7.47 28.81
CA ILE A 179 -24.43 -6.28 27.98
C ILE A 179 -23.27 -6.57 27.01
N VAL A 180 -22.24 -7.31 27.47
CA VAL A 180 -21.09 -7.69 26.63
C VAL A 180 -21.49 -8.70 25.55
N LEU A 181 -22.39 -9.64 25.86
CA LEU A 181 -22.91 -10.61 24.90
C LEU A 181 -23.86 -9.97 23.87
N ASP A 182 -24.66 -8.98 24.26
CA ASP A 182 -25.57 -8.27 23.36
C ASP A 182 -24.83 -7.36 22.36
N LEU A 183 -23.71 -6.75 22.77
CA LEU A 183 -22.82 -6.00 21.87
C LEU A 183 -22.15 -6.88 20.80
N ARG A 184 -21.99 -8.18 21.08
CA ARG A 184 -21.40 -9.16 20.14
C ARG A 184 -22.38 -9.68 19.08
N ARG A 185 -23.69 -9.42 19.24
CA ARG A 185 -24.74 -9.85 18.29
C ARG A 185 -25.10 -8.79 17.24
N VAL A 186 -24.65 -7.55 17.43
CA VAL A 186 -25.02 -6.39 16.58
C VAL A 186 -23.87 -5.96 15.65
N ALA A 187 -22.70 -6.58 15.76
CA ALA A 187 -21.55 -6.42 14.86
C ALA A 187 -21.35 -7.70 14.03
#